data_AF-A0A7K7LFU3-F1
#
_entry.id   AF-A0A7K7LFU3-F1
#
_cell.length_a   1.000
_cell.length_b   1.000
_cell.length_c   1.000
_cell.angle_alpha   90.00
_cell.angle_beta   90.00
_cell.angle_gamma   90.00
#
_symmetry.space_group_name_H-M   'P 1'
#
loop_
_entity.id
_entity.type
_entity.pdbx_description
1 polymer ?
#
loop_
_entity_poly.entity_id
_entity_poly.type
_entity_poly.pdbx_seq_one_letter_code
_entity_poly.pdbx_strand_id
1 'polypeptide(L)'
;SVWDAVSVYIQDHLQLRQGVRIPALGSFDVVTKCVKVRNETIIFPMPVFYLARNLIVSHNLMDNKEYLPGHKELEPLKFPEVAAAASVSWKKVESCIRGTTSLISRSLGKGENIALVLRDVG
;
A
#
# COMPACT_ATOMS: atom_id res chain seq x y z
N SER A 1 -16.04 -2.37 6.61
CA SER A 1 -16.12 -2.11 5.16
C SER A 1 -15.05 -2.90 4.43
N VAL A 2 -15.02 -2.94 3.08
CA VAL A 2 -13.93 -3.63 2.33
C VAL A 2 -12.56 -3.04 2.69
N TRP A 3 -12.44 -1.71 2.76
CA TRP A 3 -11.17 -1.04 3.09
C TRP A 3 -10.74 -1.23 4.54
N ASP A 4 -11.67 -1.40 5.49
CA ASP A 4 -11.32 -1.78 6.86
C ASP A 4 -10.70 -3.19 6.90
N ALA A 5 -11.28 -4.15 6.17
CA ALA A 5 -10.71 -5.51 6.07
C ALA A 5 -9.36 -5.54 5.34
N VAL A 6 -9.19 -4.70 4.31
CA VAL A 6 -7.88 -4.50 3.67
C VAL A 6 -6.86 -3.90 4.64
N SER A 7 -7.28 -2.96 5.50
CA SER A 7 -6.39 -2.34 6.49
C SER A 7 -5.87 -3.37 7.50
N VAL A 8 -6.75 -4.20 8.07
CA VAL A 8 -6.38 -5.31 8.96
C VAL A 8 -5.46 -6.30 8.25
N TYR A 9 -5.81 -6.71 7.02
CA TYR A 9 -4.98 -7.62 6.23
C TYR A 9 -3.55 -7.10 6.04
N ILE A 10 -3.39 -5.82 5.71
CA ILE A 10 -2.08 -5.19 5.54
C ILE A 10 -1.35 -5.16 6.89
N GLN A 11 -2.03 -4.76 7.96
CA GLN A 11 -1.45 -4.70 9.30
C GLN A 11 -0.88 -6.06 9.73
N ASP A 12 -1.65 -7.14 9.58
CA ASP A 12 -1.24 -8.50 9.92
C ASP A 12 0.02 -8.92 9.14
N HIS A 13 0.07 -8.64 7.84
CA HIS A 13 1.23 -8.97 7.00
C HIS A 13 2.47 -8.13 7.36
N LEU A 14 2.31 -6.83 7.64
CA LEU A 14 3.42 -5.97 8.02
C LEU A 14 4.02 -6.37 9.38
N GLN A 15 3.20 -6.84 10.34
CA GLN A 15 3.70 -7.40 11.60
C GLN A 15 4.59 -8.63 11.37
N LEU A 16 4.27 -9.43 10.35
CA LEU A 16 5.07 -10.57 9.89
C LEU A 16 6.24 -10.17 8.97
N ARG A 17 6.47 -8.87 8.76
CA ARG A 17 7.47 -8.30 7.83
C ARG A 17 7.28 -8.74 6.37
N GLN A 18 6.08 -9.19 6.04
CA GLN A 18 5.65 -9.52 4.69
C GLN A 18 4.98 -8.30 4.07
N GLY A 19 5.51 -7.80 2.97
CA GLY A 19 4.87 -6.69 2.27
C GLY A 19 3.68 -7.15 1.45
N VAL A 20 2.73 -6.24 1.20
CA VAL A 20 1.48 -6.50 0.49
C VAL A 20 1.37 -5.61 -0.73
N ARG A 21 1.05 -6.18 -1.88
CA ARG A 21 0.79 -5.45 -3.13
C ARG A 21 -0.71 -5.35 -3.39
N ILE A 22 -1.21 -4.12 -3.52
CA ILE A 22 -2.59 -3.83 -3.90
C ILE A 22 -2.64 -3.54 -5.40
N PRO A 23 -3.44 -4.29 -6.18
CA PRO A 23 -3.50 -4.12 -7.63
C PRO A 23 -3.78 -2.67 -8.07
N ALA A 24 -2.93 -2.19 -8.98
CA ALA A 24 -2.98 -0.85 -9.59
C ALA A 24 -2.89 0.35 -8.64
N LEU A 25 -2.83 0.15 -7.32
CA LEU A 25 -2.71 1.21 -6.32
C LEU A 25 -1.27 1.37 -5.85
N GLY A 26 -0.64 0.29 -5.39
CA GLY A 26 0.68 0.36 -4.79
C GLY A 26 1.03 -0.86 -3.94
N SER A 27 2.01 -0.69 -3.07
CA SER A 27 2.43 -1.72 -2.13
C SER A 27 2.78 -1.14 -0.77
N PHE A 28 2.52 -1.92 0.27
CA PHE A 28 2.97 -1.68 1.63
C PHE A 28 4.12 -2.62 1.93
N ASP A 29 5.17 -2.10 2.57
CA ASP A 29 6.32 -2.90 2.99
C ASP A 29 6.92 -2.36 4.27
N VAL A 30 7.68 -3.20 4.97
CA VAL A 30 8.51 -2.79 6.11
C VAL A 30 9.96 -2.68 5.64
N VAL A 31 10.50 -1.47 5.68
CA VAL A 31 11.91 -1.19 5.39
C VAL A 31 12.65 -0.85 6.68
N THR A 32 13.92 -1.23 6.75
CA THR A 32 14.78 -0.82 7.87
C THR A 32 15.28 0.59 7.60
N LYS A 33 14.96 1.54 8.50
CA LYS A 33 15.52 2.88 8.48
C LYS A 33 16.63 3.01 9.52
N CYS A 34 17.66 3.76 9.17
CA CYS A 34 18.76 4.11 10.05
C CYS A 34 18.80 5.63 10.20
N VAL A 35 18.67 6.13 11.43
CA VAL A 35 18.76 7.55 11.74
C VAL A 35 19.94 7.76 12.68
N LYS A 36 20.84 8.67 12.31
CA LYS A 36 21.92 9.11 13.20
C LYS A 36 21.37 10.16 14.16
N VAL A 37 21.39 9.85 15.45
CA VAL A 37 21.04 10.78 16.52
C VAL A 37 22.29 10.98 17.37
N ARG A 38 22.89 12.16 17.28
CA ARG A 38 24.21 12.45 17.89
C ARG A 38 25.29 11.46 17.38
N ASN A 39 25.88 10.66 18.27
CA ASN A 39 26.88 9.63 17.94
C ASN A 39 26.29 8.21 17.88
N GLU A 40 24.97 8.07 18.04
CA GLU A 40 24.29 6.78 18.02
C GLU A 40 23.53 6.60 16.71
N THR A 41 23.54 5.39 16.16
CA THR A 41 22.72 5.02 15.01
C THR A 41 21.53 4.23 15.52
N ILE A 42 20.33 4.80 15.38
CA ILE A 42 19.08 4.13 15.71
C ILE A 42 18.60 3.42 14.45
N ILE A 43 18.41 2.11 14.55
CA ILE A 43 17.92 1.26 13.47
C ILE A 43 16.52 0.78 13.87
N PHE A 44 15.53 1.03 13.02
CA PHE A 44 14.15 0.61 13.31
C PHE A 44 13.39 0.21 12.03
N PRO A 45 12.44 -0.74 12.14
CA PRO A 45 11.53 -1.06 11.05
C PRO A 45 10.53 0.08 10.85
N MET A 46 10.31 0.49 9.60
CA MET A 46 9.36 1.52 9.21
C MET A 46 8.38 0.95 8.17
N PRO A 47 7.05 0.98 8.42
CA PRO A 47 6.07 0.71 7.38
C PRO A 47 6.10 1.86 6.35
N VAL A 48 6.16 1.51 5.07
CA VAL A 48 6.17 2.48 3.98
C VAL A 48 5.19 2.04 2.90
N PHE A 49 4.46 3.02 2.37
CA PHE A 49 3.63 2.85 1.20
C PHE A 49 4.36 3.34 -0.06
N TYR A 50 4.32 2.54 -1.12
CA TYR A 50 4.87 2.85 -2.43
C TYR A 50 3.77 2.89 -3.45
N LEU A 51 3.65 4.02 -4.15
CA LEU A 51 2.65 4.19 -5.20
C LEU A 51 3.01 3.31 -6.40
N ALA A 52 2.01 2.68 -7.02
CA ALA A 52 2.26 1.82 -8.17
C ALA A 52 2.82 2.63 -9.36
N ARG A 53 3.80 2.06 -10.06
CA ARG A 53 4.52 2.72 -11.16
C ARG A 53 3.61 3.21 -12.28
N ASN A 54 2.51 2.50 -12.55
CA ASN A 54 1.52 2.94 -13.54
C ASN A 54 0.90 4.30 -13.15
N LEU A 55 0.61 4.54 -11.87
CA LEU A 55 0.09 5.84 -11.41
C LEU A 55 1.16 6.92 -11.46
N ILE A 56 2.42 6.59 -11.11
CA ILE A 56 3.54 7.53 -11.18
C ILE A 56 3.75 8.00 -12.63
N VAL A 57 3.87 7.06 -13.57
CA VAL A 57 4.14 7.35 -14.98
C VAL A 57 2.95 8.03 -15.65
N SER A 58 1.72 7.55 -15.44
CA SER A 58 0.54 8.12 -16.10
C SER A 58 0.25 9.57 -15.67
N HIS A 59 0.69 9.97 -14.48
CA HIS A 59 0.42 11.30 -13.92
C HIS A 59 1.67 12.16 -13.72
N ASN A 60 2.81 11.76 -14.32
CA ASN A 60 4.09 12.49 -14.24
C ASN A 60 4.51 12.85 -12.80
N LEU A 61 4.25 11.94 -11.85
CA LEU A 61 4.61 12.16 -10.45
C LEU A 61 6.11 11.95 -10.26
N MET A 62 6.68 12.65 -9.28
CA MET A 62 8.08 12.46 -8.93
C MET A 62 8.25 11.07 -8.31
N ASP A 63 9.03 10.22 -8.98
CA ASP A 63 9.33 8.88 -8.49
C ASP A 63 10.25 8.96 -7.27
N ASN A 64 9.90 8.25 -6.19
CA ASN A 64 10.77 8.11 -5.05
C ASN A 64 11.81 7.02 -5.35
N LYS A 65 12.90 7.43 -6.00
CA LYS A 65 13.99 6.54 -6.46
C LYS A 65 14.68 5.75 -5.35
N GLU A 66 14.44 6.06 -4.07
CA GLU A 66 15.03 5.34 -2.94
C GLU A 66 14.47 3.91 -2.78
N TYR A 67 13.28 3.61 -3.30
CA TYR A 67 12.71 2.27 -3.20
C TYR A 67 12.62 1.57 -4.54
N LEU A 68 13.65 0.75 -4.78
CA LEU A 68 13.52 -0.43 -5.61
C LEU A 68 13.32 -1.59 -4.63
N PRO A 69 12.18 -2.31 -4.63
CA PRO A 69 12.10 -3.61 -3.98
C PRO A 69 12.99 -4.55 -4.81
N GLY A 70 14.30 -4.39 -4.67
CA GLY A 70 15.29 -5.20 -5.33
C GLY A 70 15.11 -6.61 -4.80
N HIS A 71 14.38 -7.42 -5.57
CA HIS A 71 14.17 -8.86 -5.37
C HIS A 71 13.26 -9.29 -4.20
N LYS A 72 12.68 -8.37 -3.40
CA LYS A 72 11.71 -8.77 -2.36
C LYS A 72 10.35 -9.06 -3.00
N GLU A 73 9.93 -10.32 -2.95
CA GLU A 73 8.59 -10.73 -3.37
C GLU A 73 7.55 -10.21 -2.36
N LEU A 74 6.56 -9.46 -2.85
CA LEU A 74 5.46 -8.91 -2.04
C LEU A 74 4.20 -9.72 -2.28
N GLU A 75 3.48 -10.05 -1.21
CA GLU A 75 2.26 -10.85 -1.29
C GLU A 75 1.17 -10.06 -2.03
N PRO A 76 0.60 -10.59 -3.11
CA PRO A 76 -0.56 -9.96 -3.72
C PRO A 76 -1.75 -10.01 -2.76
N LEU A 77 -2.47 -8.89 -2.61
CA LEU A 77 -3.66 -8.82 -1.78
C LEU A 77 -4.66 -9.92 -2.13
N LYS A 78 -4.91 -10.84 -1.18
CA LYS A 78 -5.79 -11.98 -1.40
C LYS A 78 -7.25 -11.59 -1.22
N PHE A 79 -7.94 -11.34 -2.35
CA PHE A 79 -9.37 -10.98 -2.33
C PHE A 79 -10.27 -11.99 -1.61
N PRO A 80 -10.07 -13.32 -1.68
CA PRO A 80 -10.91 -14.25 -0.93
C PRO A 80 -10.83 -14.06 0.59
N GLU A 81 -9.64 -13.80 1.14
CA GLU A 81 -9.43 -13.59 2.58
C GLU A 81 -10.06 -12.27 3.04
N VAL A 82 -9.84 -11.19 2.29
CA VAL A 82 -10.49 -9.89 2.53
C VAL A 82 -12.01 -10.01 2.42
N ALA A 83 -12.51 -10.79 1.46
CA ALA A 83 -13.94 -10.99 1.24
C ALA A 83 -14.59 -11.72 2.41
N ALA A 84 -13.93 -12.77 2.92
CA ALA A 84 -14.37 -13.48 4.12
C ALA A 84 -14.43 -12.54 5.33
N ALA A 85 -13.36 -11.78 5.59
CA ALA A 85 -13.29 -10.83 6.70
C ALA A 85 -14.34 -9.72 6.59
N ALA A 86 -14.64 -9.24 5.38
CA ALA A 86 -15.65 -8.22 5.14
C ALA A 86 -17.07 -8.77 4.96
N SER A 87 -17.28 -10.09 5.03
CA SER A 87 -18.58 -10.76 4.80
C SER A 87 -19.23 -10.36 3.46
N VAL A 88 -18.44 -10.32 2.38
CA VAL A 88 -18.88 -10.00 1.02
C VAL A 88 -18.32 -11.00 0.01
N SER A 89 -18.74 -10.92 -1.25
CA SER A 89 -18.14 -11.72 -2.32
C SER A 89 -16.77 -11.17 -2.75
N TRP A 90 -15.88 -12.06 -3.20
CA TRP A 90 -14.57 -11.66 -3.75
C TRP A 90 -14.70 -10.70 -4.94
N LYS A 91 -15.74 -10.87 -5.78
CA LYS A 91 -16.07 -9.93 -6.88
C LYS A 91 -16.38 -8.53 -6.38
N LYS A 92 -17.05 -8.41 -5.22
CA LYS A 92 -17.35 -7.12 -4.59
C LYS A 92 -16.09 -6.45 -4.05
N VAL A 93 -15.15 -7.22 -3.49
CA VAL A 93 -13.83 -6.73 -3.08
C VAL A 93 -13.05 -6.20 -4.30
N GLU A 94 -12.93 -7.02 -5.34
CA GLU A 94 -12.23 -6.64 -6.58
C GLU A 94 -12.83 -5.35 -7.18
N SER A 95 -14.15 -5.29 -7.33
CA SER A 95 -14.82 -4.10 -7.88
C SER A 95 -14.63 -2.86 -7.01
N CYS A 96 -14.63 -3.02 -5.68
CA CYS A 96 -14.41 -1.91 -4.75
C CYS A 96 -12.98 -1.35 -4.88
N ILE A 97 -11.98 -2.23 -4.91
CA ILE A 97 -10.57 -1.84 -5.09
C ILE A 97 -10.39 -1.17 -6.46
N ARG A 98 -10.86 -1.80 -7.54
CA ARG A 98 -10.78 -1.25 -8.90
C ARG A 98 -11.45 0.12 -9.01
N GLY A 99 -12.64 0.27 -8.44
CA GLY A 99 -13.38 1.54 -8.43
C GLY A 99 -12.62 2.63 -7.68
N THR A 100 -12.08 2.31 -6.51
CA THR A 100 -11.30 3.26 -5.69
C THR A 100 -10.03 3.69 -6.41
N THR A 101 -9.25 2.74 -6.95
CA THR A 101 -8.02 3.05 -7.70
C THR A 101 -8.30 3.89 -8.95
N SER A 102 -9.44 3.66 -9.61
CA SER A 102 -9.87 4.47 -10.76
C SER A 102 -10.20 5.91 -10.35
N LEU A 103 -10.84 6.12 -9.20
CA LEU A 103 -11.09 7.45 -8.64
C LEU A 103 -9.78 8.16 -8.25
N ILE A 104 -8.87 7.45 -7.60
CA ILE A 104 -7.52 7.94 -7.27
C ILE A 104 -6.80 8.40 -8.53
N SER A 105 -6.73 7.54 -9.55
CA SER A 105 -6.08 7.87 -10.83
C SER A 105 -6.70 9.11 -11.48
N ARG A 106 -8.04 9.21 -11.51
CA ARG A 106 -8.72 10.39 -12.06
C ARG A 106 -8.39 11.68 -11.29
N SER A 107 -8.33 11.59 -9.96
CA SER A 107 -8.06 12.73 -9.08
C SER A 107 -6.62 13.21 -9.25
N LEU A 108 -5.66 12.28 -9.32
CA LEU A 108 -4.26 12.57 -9.64
C LEU A 108 -4.11 13.27 -11.00
N GLY A 109 -4.85 12.82 -12.02
CA GLY A 109 -4.84 13.46 -13.34
C GLY A 109 -5.36 14.91 -13.37
N LYS A 110 -6.08 15.33 -12.33
CA LYS A 110 -6.53 16.72 -12.14
C LYS A 110 -5.58 17.53 -11.24
N GLY A 111 -4.52 16.93 -10.72
CA GLY A 111 -3.65 17.54 -9.72
C GLY A 111 -4.30 17.70 -8.34
N GLU A 112 -5.35 16.93 -8.05
CA GLU A 112 -6.01 16.96 -6.73
C GLU A 112 -5.12 16.28 -5.68
N ASN A 113 -5.04 16.88 -4.49
CA ASN A 113 -4.40 16.25 -3.33
C ASN A 113 -5.41 15.30 -2.67
N ILE A 114 -5.09 14.02 -2.63
CA ILE A 114 -5.98 12.96 -2.15
C ILE A 114 -5.35 12.21 -0.99
N ALA A 115 -6.18 11.82 -0.02
CA ALA A 115 -5.80 10.95 1.09
C ALA A 115 -6.62 9.66 1.02
N LEU A 116 -5.93 8.52 0.96
CA LEU A 116 -6.52 7.21 1.23
C LEU A 116 -6.14 6.82 2.66
N VAL A 117 -7.10 6.88 3.57
CA VAL A 117 -6.87 6.55 4.98
C VAL A 117 -7.14 5.07 5.20
N LEU A 118 -6.09 4.35 5.62
CA LEU A 118 -6.19 2.97 6.11
C LEU A 118 -6.04 3.00 7.63
N ARG A 119 -6.97 2.39 8.34
CA ARG A 119 -6.96 2.40 9.81
C ARG A 119 -5.85 1.48 10.31
N ASP A 120 -5.11 1.91 11.32
CA ASP A 120 -4.12 1.08 12.02
C ASP A 120 -2.94 0.56 11.15
N VAL A 121 -2.78 1.13 9.95
CA VAL A 121 -1.64 0.89 9.06
C VAL A 121 -0.68 2.08 9.16
N GLY A 122 0.35 1.95 10.00
CA GLY A 122 1.37 2.98 10.22
C GLY A 122 1.51 3.38 11.67
#